data_AF-A0A2P4TA44-F1
#
_entry.id   AF-A0A2P4TA44-F1
#
_cell.length_a   1.000
_cell.length_b   1.000
_cell.length_c   1.000
_cell.angle_alpha   90.00
_cell.angle_beta   90.00
_cell.angle_gamma   90.00
#
_symmetry.space_group_name_H-M   'P 1'
#
loop_
_entity.id
_entity.type
_entity.pdbx_description
1 polymer ?
#
loop_
_entity_poly.entity_id
_entity_poly.type
_entity_poly.pdbx_seq_one_letter_code
_entity_poly.pdbx_strand_id
1 'polypeptide(L)'
;MHWPVGFKVCEASTFLSPLDKGMIIPSDTDFLDTWEAMEEQVDVGMVKVIRISNFNCKTDGLLSKPDSKYKPANNQANCASAHQDCYHTCL
;
A
#
# COMPACT_ATOMS: atom_id res chain seq x y z
N MET A 1 -4.52 0.70 -1.78
CA MET A 1 -3.45 -0.22 -1.37
C MET A 1 -3.58 -0.54 0.11
N HIS A 2 -3.60 -1.81 0.49
CA HIS A 2 -3.87 -2.20 1.87
C HIS A 2 -2.62 -2.19 2.78
N TRP A 3 -1.44 -2.45 2.21
CA TRP A 3 -0.14 -2.39 2.89
C TRP A 3 0.96 -1.95 1.90
N PRO A 4 2.02 -1.24 2.34
CA PRO A 4 3.17 -0.85 1.52
C PRO A 4 4.19 -2.00 1.35
N VAL A 5 3.70 -3.20 1.04
CA VAL A 5 4.49 -4.42 0.83
C VAL A 5 3.74 -5.33 -0.14
N GLY A 6 4.47 -5.88 -1.12
CA GLY A 6 3.94 -6.93 -1.99
C GLY A 6 4.21 -8.32 -1.42
N PHE A 7 3.38 -9.29 -1.80
CA PHE A 7 3.56 -10.69 -1.42
C PHE A 7 3.82 -11.51 -2.68
N LYS A 8 4.64 -12.56 -2.55
CA LYS A 8 4.80 -13.50 -3.68
C LYS A 8 3.46 -14.09 -4.06
N VAL A 9 3.25 -14.22 -5.36
CA VAL A 9 2.06 -14.83 -5.92
C VAL A 9 2.14 -16.34 -5.71
N CYS A 10 1.01 -16.95 -5.33
CA CYS A 10 0.84 -18.39 -5.40
C CYS A 10 0.02 -18.71 -6.65
N GLU A 11 0.63 -19.32 -7.66
CA GLU A 11 -0.05 -19.68 -8.91
C GLU A 11 -1.26 -20.62 -8.68
N ALA A 12 -1.27 -21.37 -7.59
CA ALA A 12 -2.36 -22.28 -7.23
C ALA A 12 -3.52 -21.61 -6.47
N SER A 13 -3.36 -20.38 -5.97
CA SER A 13 -4.41 -19.67 -5.23
C SER A 13 -4.19 -18.16 -5.21
N THR A 14 -5.20 -17.40 -5.65
CA THR A 14 -5.22 -15.94 -5.58
C THR A 14 -5.43 -15.40 -4.16
N PHE A 15 -5.85 -16.25 -3.21
CA PHE A 15 -6.18 -15.85 -1.84
C PHE A 15 -5.09 -16.21 -0.82
N LEU A 16 -4.12 -17.03 -1.20
CA LEU A 16 -3.05 -17.48 -0.31
C LEU A 16 -1.70 -17.06 -0.86
N SER A 17 -0.91 -16.36 -0.04
CA SER A 17 0.51 -16.20 -0.33
C SER A 17 1.27 -17.46 0.06
N PRO A 18 2.31 -17.85 -0.68
CA PRO A 18 3.18 -18.94 -0.27
C PRO A 18 3.83 -18.58 1.07
N LEU A 19 3.92 -19.57 1.95
CA LEU A 19 4.50 -19.42 3.28
C LEU A 19 5.87 -20.11 3.32
N ASP A 20 6.86 -19.44 3.90
CA ASP A 20 8.10 -20.07 4.36
C ASP A 20 8.07 -20.15 5.88
N LYS A 21 8.12 -21.37 6.44
CA LYS A 21 8.07 -21.61 7.89
C LYS A 21 6.90 -20.91 8.60
N GLY A 22 5.74 -20.82 7.93
CA GLY A 22 4.54 -20.17 8.46
C GLY A 22 4.51 -18.64 8.30
N MET A 23 5.53 -18.04 7.68
CA MET A 23 5.61 -16.61 7.41
C MET A 23 5.32 -16.30 5.94
N ILE A 24 4.63 -15.19 5.69
CA ILE A 24 4.37 -14.71 4.34
C ILE A 24 5.69 -14.32 3.66
N ILE A 25 5.89 -14.80 2.44
CA ILE A 25 7.08 -14.45 1.65
C ILE A 25 6.83 -13.12 0.92
N PRO A 26 7.63 -12.06 1.18
CA PRO A 26 7.49 -10.79 0.47
C PRO A 26 7.90 -10.94 -1.00
N SER A 27 7.26 -10.15 -1.87
CA SER A 27 7.73 -9.95 -3.24
C SER A 27 8.71 -8.80 -3.32
N ASP A 28 9.49 -8.76 -4.40
CA ASP A 28 10.40 -7.65 -4.71
C ASP A 28 9.70 -6.45 -5.37
N THR A 29 8.38 -6.50 -5.58
CA THR A 29 7.58 -5.41 -6.15
C THR A 29 7.59 -4.17 -5.26
N ASP A 30 7.93 -3.02 -5.83
CA ASP A 30 7.84 -1.74 -5.14
C ASP A 30 6.37 -1.30 -5.02
N PHE A 31 6.03 -0.72 -3.88
CA PHE A 31 4.71 -0.13 -3.68
C PHE A 31 4.50 1.10 -4.58
N LEU A 32 5.57 1.77 -5.04
CA LEU A 32 5.47 2.88 -5.99
C LEU A 32 4.96 2.42 -7.37
N ASP A 33 5.42 1.26 -7.85
CA ASP A 33 4.93 0.65 -9.09
C ASP A 33 3.45 0.28 -8.96
N THR A 34 3.08 -0.25 -7.80
CA THR A 34 1.67 -0.58 -7.50
C THR A 34 0.81 0.68 -7.44
N TRP A 35 1.34 1.80 -6.95
CA TRP A 35 0.62 3.07 -6.95
C TRP A 35 0.38 3.57 -8.37
N GLU A 36 1.37 3.51 -9.24
CA GLU A 36 1.23 3.92 -10.65
C GLU A 36 0.14 3.13 -11.38
N ALA A 37 0.13 1.81 -11.21
CA ALA A 37 -0.92 0.96 -11.75
C ALA A 37 -2.31 1.30 -11.15
N MET A 38 -2.38 1.77 -9.90
CA MET A 38 -3.62 2.26 -9.30
C MET A 38 -4.05 3.62 -9.86
N GLU A 39 -3.12 4.51 -10.22
CA GLU A 39 -3.40 5.79 -10.88
C GLU A 39 -4.05 5.55 -12.26
N GLU A 40 -3.57 4.56 -13.02
CA GLU A 40 -4.17 4.17 -14.30
C GLU A 40 -5.64 3.72 -14.15
N GLN A 41 -6.00 3.06 -13.05
CA GLN A 41 -7.39 2.66 -12.78
C GLN A 41 -8.33 3.86 -12.62
N VAL A 42 -7.79 5.00 -12.16
CA VAL A 42 -8.53 6.27 -12.12
C VAL A 42 -8.67 6.83 -13.53
N ASP A 43 -7.58 6.82 -14.31
CA ASP A 43 -7.56 7.33 -15.68
C ASP A 43 -8.58 6.62 -16.58
N VAL A 44 -8.71 5.29 -16.47
CA VAL A 44 -9.70 4.51 -17.24
C VAL A 44 -11.12 4.57 -16.66
N GLY A 45 -11.32 5.26 -15.54
CA GLY A 45 -12.62 5.43 -14.89
C GLY A 45 -13.14 4.20 -14.15
N MET A 46 -12.30 3.18 -13.89
CA MET A 46 -12.69 2.01 -13.10
C MET A 46 -12.91 2.36 -11.62
N VAL A 47 -12.15 3.32 -11.10
CA VAL A 47 -12.31 3.83 -9.74
C VAL A 47 -12.34 5.36 -9.76
N LYS A 48 -13.08 5.95 -8.83
CA LYS A 48 -13.15 7.41 -8.69
C LYS A 48 -12.00 8.00 -7.88
N VAL A 49 -11.50 7.23 -6.92
CA VAL A 49 -10.52 7.68 -5.92
C VAL A 49 -9.67 6.49 -5.49
N ILE A 50 -8.37 6.74 -5.32
CA ILE A 50 -7.42 5.77 -4.76
C ILE A 50 -6.93 6.21 -3.37
N ARG A 51 -6.70 5.22 -2.50
CA ARG A 51 -6.38 5.39 -1.07
C ARG A 51 -5.32 4.39 -0.62
N ILE A 52 -4.65 4.71 0.47
CA ILE A 52 -3.67 3.84 1.13
C ILE A 52 -4.16 3.44 2.53
N SER A 53 -3.57 2.39 3.08
CA SER A 53 -3.88 1.88 4.42
C SER A 53 -2.61 1.33 5.05
N ASN A 54 -2.44 1.53 6.35
CA ASN A 54 -1.31 1.06 7.13
C ASN A 54 0.05 1.57 6.62
N PHE A 55 0.06 2.77 6.02
CA PHE A 55 1.31 3.46 5.71
C PHE A 55 1.75 4.27 6.93
N ASN A 56 3.06 4.32 7.17
CA ASN A 56 3.72 5.14 8.20
C ASN A 56 4.68 6.12 7.49
N CYS A 57 5.92 6.24 7.95
CA CYS A 57 7.01 6.98 7.28
C CYS A 57 7.20 6.62 5.78
N LYS A 58 6.73 5.46 5.30
CA LYS A 58 6.72 5.14 3.85
C LYS A 58 5.79 6.04 3.01
N THR A 59 4.87 6.76 3.65
CA THR A 59 3.98 7.73 2.96
C THR A 59 4.79 8.81 2.26
N ASP A 60 5.92 9.23 2.83
CA ASP A 60 6.76 10.28 2.24
C ASP A 60 7.31 9.89 0.88
N GLY A 61 7.68 8.61 0.69
CA GLY A 61 8.09 8.09 -0.61
C GLY A 61 6.99 8.21 -1.67
N LEU A 62 5.73 8.01 -1.27
CA LEU A 62 4.58 8.17 -2.16
C LEU A 62 4.32 9.64 -2.49
N LEU A 63 4.39 10.52 -1.48
CA LEU A 63 4.15 11.96 -1.62
C LEU A 63 5.28 12.68 -2.37
N SER A 64 6.48 12.13 -2.35
CA SER A 64 7.66 12.68 -3.04
C SER A 64 7.89 12.11 -4.44
N LYS A 65 7.06 11.15 -4.90
CA LYS A 65 7.15 10.61 -6.27
C LYS A 65 6.94 11.75 -7.29
N PRO A 66 7.93 12.07 -8.14
CA PRO A 66 7.89 13.26 -8.99
C PRO A 66 6.78 13.22 -10.06
N ASP A 67 6.46 12.02 -10.56
CA ASP A 67 5.48 11.82 -11.64
C ASP A 67 4.12 11.30 -11.15
N SER A 68 3.81 11.46 -9.85
CA SER A 68 2.50 11.03 -9.33
C SER A 68 1.38 11.97 -9.80
N LYS A 69 0.40 11.40 -10.51
CA LYS A 69 -0.77 12.11 -11.02
C LYS A 69 -1.78 12.42 -9.91
N TYR A 70 -1.87 11.54 -8.91
CA TYR A 70 -2.88 11.63 -7.86
C TYR A 70 -2.25 11.49 -6.48
N LYS A 71 -2.65 12.38 -5.56
CA LYS A 71 -2.33 12.25 -4.14
C LYS A 71 -3.27 11.24 -3.47
N PRO A 72 -2.78 10.40 -2.54
CA PRO A 72 -3.65 9.50 -1.81
C PRO A 72 -4.69 10.27 -1.02
N ALA A 73 -5.98 9.95 -1.21
CA ALA A 73 -7.06 10.71 -0.60
C ALA A 73 -7.18 10.49 0.92
N ASN A 74 -6.72 9.35 1.43
CA ASN A 74 -6.68 9.03 2.84
C ASN A 74 -5.66 7.92 3.12
N ASN A 75 -5.12 7.90 4.33
CA ASN A 75 -4.41 6.75 4.90
C ASN A 75 -5.25 6.11 6.00
N GLN A 76 -5.82 4.93 5.73
CA GLN A 76 -6.58 4.19 6.74
C GLN A 76 -5.62 3.51 7.71
N ALA A 77 -5.74 3.82 8.99
CA ALA A 77 -4.90 3.26 10.05
C ALA A 77 -5.76 2.61 11.13
N ASN A 78 -5.19 1.66 11.88
CA ASN A 78 -5.80 1.20 13.12
C ASN A 78 -5.84 2.36 14.11
N CYS A 79 -7.04 2.81 14.47
CA CYS A 79 -7.27 3.89 15.42
C CYS A 79 -7.82 3.32 16.72
N ALA A 80 -6.92 3.07 17.67
CA ALA A 80 -7.25 2.77 19.06
C ALA A 80 -6.34 3.61 19.96
N SER A 81 -6.77 3.87 21.20
CA SER A 81 -6.07 4.75 22.14
C SER A 81 -4.60 4.38 22.37
N ALA A 82 -4.25 3.10 22.30
CA ALA A 82 -2.87 2.61 22.45
C ALA A 82 -2.00 2.71 21.18
N HIS A 83 -2.59 3.04 20.02
CA HIS A 83 -1.90 3.03 18.72
C HIS A 83 -1.72 4.43 18.10
N GLN A 84 -2.24 5.50 18.72
CA GLN A 84 -2.09 6.87 18.20
C GLN A 84 -0.65 7.38 18.24
N ASP A 85 0.14 6.98 19.25
CA ASP A 85 1.50 7.46 19.45
C ASP A 85 2.45 7.03 18.31
N CYS A 86 2.23 5.84 17.73
CA CYS A 86 3.04 5.33 16.63
C CYS A 86 2.81 6.08 15.31
N TYR A 87 1.63 6.68 15.09
CA TYR A 87 1.34 7.43 13.86
C TYR A 87 1.80 8.88 13.93
N HIS A 88 1.85 9.48 15.14
CA HIS A 88 2.33 10.86 15.32
C HIS A 88 3.86 11.02 15.21
N THR A 89 4.63 9.93 15.28
CA THR A 89 6.11 10.00 15.21
C THR A 89 6.64 10.01 13.77
N CYS A 90 5.78 9.79 12.77
CA CYS A 90 6.12 9.76 11.34
C CYS A 90 5.46 10.90 10.53
N LEU A 91 4.97 11.96 11.19
CA LEU A 91 4.52 13.23 10.58
C LEU A 91 5.39 14.37 11.11
#